data_AF-A0A6M1ZU40-F1
#
_entry.id   AF-A0A6M1ZU40-F1
#
_cell.length_a   1.000
_cell.length_b   1.000
_cell.length_c   1.000
_cell.angle_alpha   90.00
_cell.angle_beta   90.00
_cell.angle_gamma   90.00
#
_symmetry.space_group_name_H-M   'P 1'
#
loop_
_entity.id
_entity.type
_entity.pdbx_description
1 polymer ?
#
loop_
_entity_poly.entity_id
_entity_poly.type
_entity_poly.pdbx_seq_one_letter_code
_entity_poly.pdbx_strand_id
1 'polypeptide(L)'
;MIGKGATLSFSSLIKNYVKLQSRVVQQVKGLASSICHATPGKFLLVQFSMSQVTQIGESISNMINQVNKVINNAVSNQQGR
;
A
#
# COMPACT_ATOMS: atom_id res chain seq x y z
N MET A 1 23.27 1.81 -19.14
CA MET A 1 23.13 1.07 -17.86
C MET A 1 21.63 0.87 -17.61
N ILE A 2 21.09 -0.27 -18.04
CA ILE A 2 19.67 -0.60 -17.90
C ILE A 2 19.48 -1.08 -16.47
N GLY A 3 18.73 -0.31 -15.66
CA GLY A 3 18.48 -0.62 -14.26
C GLY A 3 17.93 -2.04 -14.12
N LYS A 4 18.56 -2.85 -13.26
CA LYS A 4 18.06 -4.18 -12.90
C LYS A 4 16.64 -4.00 -12.39
N GLY A 5 15.66 -4.37 -13.20
CA GLY A 5 14.26 -4.43 -12.80
C GLY A 5 14.17 -5.40 -11.63
N ALA A 6 14.14 -4.86 -10.41
CA ALA A 6 13.95 -5.67 -9.23
C ALA A 6 12.63 -6.41 -9.43
N THR A 7 12.69 -7.75 -9.47
CA THR A 7 11.50 -8.60 -9.54
C THR A 7 10.76 -8.44 -8.22
N LEU A 8 9.95 -7.38 -8.12
CA LEU A 8 9.09 -7.10 -6.98
C LEU A 8 7.99 -8.15 -7.01
N SER A 9 8.19 -9.24 -6.26
CA SER A 9 7.13 -10.20 -6.04
C SER A 9 5.95 -9.51 -5.35
N PHE A 10 4.74 -9.97 -5.63
CA PHE A 10 3.53 -9.47 -4.98
C PHE A 10 3.62 -9.57 -3.44
N SER A 11 4.26 -10.63 -2.93
CA SER A 11 4.56 -10.80 -1.51
C SER A 11 5.49 -9.71 -0.97
N SER A 12 6.55 -9.37 -1.69
CA SER A 12 7.47 -8.29 -1.32
C SER A 12 6.76 -6.93 -1.33
N LEU A 13 5.86 -6.70 -2.29
CA LEU A 13 5.05 -5.49 -2.38
C LEU A 13 4.12 -5.34 -1.17
N ILE A 14 3.36 -6.38 -0.81
CA ILE A 14 2.50 -6.37 0.38
C ILE A 14 3.32 -6.16 1.65
N LYS A 15 4.45 -6.86 1.82
CA LYS A 15 5.31 -6.71 3.01
C LYS A 15 5.81 -5.28 3.17
N ASN A 16 6.20 -4.63 2.08
CA ASN A 16 6.64 -3.24 2.10
C ASN A 16 5.47 -2.27 2.38
N TYR A 17 4.28 -2.55 1.85
CA TYR A 17 3.07 -1.79 2.17
C TYR A 17 2.73 -1.85 3.67
N VAL A 18 2.73 -3.05 4.27
CA VAL A 18 2.47 -3.24 5.70
C VAL A 18 3.49 -2.48 6.55
N LYS A 19 4.77 -2.48 6.17
CA LYS A 19 5.81 -1.67 6.83
C LYS A 19 5.54 -0.17 6.74
N LEU A 20 5.15 0.32 5.56
CA LEU A 20 4.81 1.73 5.36
C LEU A 20 3.61 2.13 6.22
N GLN A 21 2.51 1.38 6.13
CA GLN A 21 1.31 1.59 6.94
C GLN A 21 1.63 1.61 8.44
N SER A 22 2.46 0.67 8.92
CA SER A 22 2.86 0.58 10.32
C SER A 22 3.62 1.84 10.78
N ARG A 23 4.51 2.38 9.94
CA ARG A 23 5.23 3.64 10.25
C ARG A 23 4.27 4.82 10.35
N VAL A 24 3.31 4.93 9.44
CA VAL A 24 2.34 6.04 9.48
C VAL A 24 1.42 5.91 10.71
N VAL A 25 1.01 4.70 11.08
CA VAL A 25 0.26 4.46 12.33
C VAL A 25 1.08 4.86 13.56
N GLN A 26 2.39 4.57 13.59
CA GLN A 26 3.27 5.03 14.67
C GLN A 26 3.38 6.55 14.71
N GLN A 27 3.48 7.22 13.56
CA GLN A 27 3.50 8.69 13.47
C GLN A 27 2.20 9.31 13.98
N VAL A 28 1.04 8.73 13.64
CA VAL A 28 -0.26 9.15 14.18
C VAL A 28 -0.31 8.96 15.69
N LYS A 29 0.09 7.79 16.20
CA LYS A 29 0.10 7.53 17.64
C LYS A 29 1.01 8.51 18.38
N GLY A 30 2.19 8.79 17.84
CA GLY A 30 3.12 9.79 18.38
C GLY A 30 2.51 11.19 18.41
N LEU A 31 1.86 11.61 17.31
CA LEU A 31 1.19 12.91 17.24
C LEU A 31 0.02 13.00 18.23
N ALA A 32 -0.82 11.97 18.30
CA ALA A 32 -1.96 11.90 19.22
C ALA A 32 -1.50 11.92 20.69
N SER A 33 -0.39 11.24 21.01
CA SER A 33 0.18 11.25 22.37
C SER A 33 0.76 12.59 22.80
N SER A 34 1.04 13.49 21.84
CA SER A 34 1.66 14.80 22.07
C SER A 34 0.80 15.95 21.56
N ILE A 35 -0.53 15.76 21.48
CA ILE A 35 -1.45 16.68 20.79
C ILE A 35 -1.36 18.13 21.31
N CYS A 36 -1.13 18.31 22.61
CA CYS A 36 -0.99 19.63 23.24
C CYS A 36 0.27 20.39 22.79
N HIS A 37 1.26 19.70 22.18
CA HIS A 37 2.50 20.25 21.64
C HIS A 37 2.67 19.95 20.14
N ALA A 38 1.62 19.45 19.49
CA ALA A 38 1.64 19.11 18.07
C ALA A 38 1.56 20.39 17.23
N THR A 39 2.58 20.65 16.42
CA THR A 39 2.53 21.77 15.47
C THR A 39 1.65 21.43 14.27
N PRO A 40 0.97 22.42 13.65
CA PRO A 40 0.19 22.20 12.42
C PRO A 40 1.02 21.52 11.30
N GLY A 41 2.31 21.80 11.22
CA GLY A 41 3.22 21.15 10.27
C GLY A 41 3.35 19.63 10.48
N LYS A 42 3.42 19.16 11.73
CA LYS A 42 3.43 17.71 12.03
C LYS A 42 2.12 17.04 11.63
N PHE A 43 0.99 17.73 11.81
CA PHE A 43 -0.31 17.24 11.37
C PHE A 43 -0.36 17.09 9.85
N LEU A 44 0.07 18.10 9.09
CA LEU A 44 0.13 18.04 7.62
C LEU A 44 1.04 16.92 7.11
N LEU A 45 2.21 16.71 7.72
CA LEU A 45 3.11 15.62 7.34
C LEU A 45 2.49 14.24 7.54
N VAL A 46 1.78 14.05 8.65
CA VAL A 46 1.03 12.82 8.92
C VAL A 46 -0.12 12.64 7.91
N GLN A 47 -0.86 13.71 7.61
CA GLN A 47 -1.93 13.69 6.60
C GLN A 47 -1.40 13.33 5.21
N PHE A 48 -0.25 13.89 4.82
CA PHE A 48 0.39 13.57 3.55
C PHE A 48 0.84 12.10 3.50
N SER A 49 1.44 11.61 4.59
CA SER A 49 1.87 10.21 4.70
C SER A 49 0.67 9.24 4.66
N MET A 50 -0.45 9.62 5.28
CA MET A 50 -1.70 8.86 5.19
C MET A 50 -2.26 8.84 3.77
N SER A 51 -2.28 9.97 3.07
CA SER A 51 -2.71 10.04 1.66
C SER A 51 -1.89 9.10 0.77
N GLN A 52 -0.56 9.03 0.97
CA GLN A 52 0.29 8.10 0.24
C GLN A 52 -0.07 6.64 0.51
N VAL A 53 -0.29 6.27 1.78
CA VAL A 53 -0.70 4.90 2.13
C VAL A 53 -2.03 4.53 1.49
N THR A 54 -2.99 5.45 1.45
CA THR A 54 -4.29 5.24 0.78
C THR A 54 -4.12 5.02 -0.71
N GLN A 55 -3.39 5.90 -1.40
CA GLN A 55 -3.15 5.80 -2.85
C GLN A 55 -2.46 4.48 -3.23
N ILE A 56 -1.44 4.07 -2.46
CA ILE A 56 -0.74 2.81 -2.69
C ILE A 56 -1.66 1.61 -2.41
N GLY A 57 -2.47 1.67 -1.35
CA GLY A 57 -3.43 0.62 -1.00
C GLY A 57 -4.49 0.40 -2.09
N GLU A 58 -4.97 1.48 -2.69
CA GLU A 58 -5.91 1.42 -3.81
C GLU A 58 -5.27 0.80 -5.07
N SER A 59 -4.03 1.17 -5.37
CA SER A 59 -3.27 0.57 -6.47
C SER A 59 -3.07 -0.95 -6.29
N ILE A 60 -2.73 -1.39 -5.06
CA ILE A 60 -2.62 -2.83 -4.73
C ILE A 60 -3.98 -3.52 -4.86
N SER A 61 -5.06 -2.89 -4.39
CA SER A 61 -6.42 -3.43 -4.49
C SER A 61 -6.84 -3.63 -5.95
N ASN A 62 -6.54 -2.66 -6.81
CA ASN A 62 -6.78 -2.74 -8.24
C ASN A 62 -5.96 -3.85 -8.91
N MET A 63 -4.71 -4.03 -8.50
CA MET A 63 -3.85 -5.12 -8.98
C MET A 63 -4.40 -6.49 -8.59
N ILE A 64 -4.85 -6.67 -7.34
CA ILE A 64 -5.50 -7.90 -6.87
C ILE A 64 -6.75 -8.19 -7.71
N ASN A 65 -7.58 -7.18 -7.95
CA ASN A 65 -8.78 -7.32 -8.77
C ASN A 65 -8.45 -7.77 -10.19
N GLN A 66 -7.37 -7.25 -10.79
CA GLN A 66 -6.92 -7.68 -12.11
C GLN A 66 -6.40 -9.13 -12.10
N VAL A 67 -5.62 -9.53 -11.09
CA VAL A 67 -5.14 -10.91 -10.94
C VAL A 67 -6.30 -11.88 -10.78
N ASN A 68 -7.29 -11.55 -9.95
CA ASN A 68 -8.49 -12.37 -9.78
C ASN A 68 -9.29 -12.51 -11.07
N LYS A 69 -9.41 -11.45 -11.88
CA LYS A 69 -10.05 -11.53 -13.21
C LYS A 69 -9.31 -12.49 -14.14
N VAL A 70 -7.98 -12.44 -14.17
CA VAL A 70 -7.17 -13.35 -14.99
C VAL A 70 -7.34 -14.80 -14.53
N ILE A 71 -7.30 -15.05 -13.22
CA ILE A 71 -7.52 -16.39 -12.65
C ILE A 71 -8.91 -16.91 -13.02
N ASN A 72 -9.96 -16.11 -12.82
CA ASN A 72 -11.33 -16.51 -13.14
C ASN A 72 -11.50 -16.80 -14.63
N ASN A 73 -10.93 -15.97 -15.51
CA ASN A 73 -10.96 -16.23 -16.95
C ASN A 73 -10.21 -17.51 -17.32
N ALA A 74 -9.08 -17.80 -16.67
CA ALA A 74 -8.32 -19.03 -16.90
C ALA A 74 -9.10 -20.27 -16.46
N VAL A 75 -9.71 -20.24 -15.27
CA VAL A 75 -10.53 -21.34 -14.72
C VAL A 75 -11.77 -21.57 -15.59
N SER A 76 -12.49 -20.51 -15.98
CA SER A 76 -13.64 -20.63 -16.88
C SER A 76 -13.26 -21.23 -18.24
N ASN A 77 -12.12 -20.83 -18.80
CA ASN A 77 -11.59 -21.41 -20.04
C ASN A 77 -11.17 -22.89 -19.89
N GLN A 78 -10.90 -23.35 -18.67
CA GLN A 78 -10.60 -24.75 -18.36
C GLN A 78 -11.87 -25.59 -18.14
N GLN A 79 -12.96 -24.99 -17.65
CA GLN A 79 -14.26 -25.68 -17.46
C GLN A 79 -15.09 -25.77 -18.75
N GLY A 80 -14.85 -24.86 -19.72
CA GLY A 80 -15.46 -24.90 -21.06
C GLY A 80 -14.75 -25.81 -22.06
N ARG A 81 -13.76 -26.60 -21.61
CA ARG A 81 -13.10 -27.69 -22.35
C ARG A 81 -13.39 -29.01 -21.64
#